data_AF-A0A3A8J2L6-F1
#
_entry.id   AF-A0A3A8J2L6-F1
#
_cell.length_a   1.000
_cell.length_b   1.000
_cell.length_c   1.000
_cell.angle_alpha   90.00
_cell.angle_beta   90.00
_cell.angle_gamma   90.00
#
_symmetry.space_group_name_H-M   'P 1'
#
loop_
_entity.id
_entity.type
_entity.pdbx_description
1 polymer ?
#
loop_
_entity_poly.entity_id
_entity_poly.type
_entity_poly.pdbx_seq_one_letter_code
_entity_poly.pdbx_strand_id
1 'polypeptide(L)' 'GANLAGLYALVATCEANGVNPEEYLADMLLRVQTHPHSRIGELLPHEWKRRRAADPPESPLQPSP' A
#
# COMPACT_ATOMS: atom_id res chain seq x y z
N GLY A 1 -9.06 22.41 -2.35
CA GLY A 1 -9.93 21.75 -3.34
C GLY A 1 -9.28 20.49 -3.91
N ALA A 2 -8.28 20.64 -4.79
CA ALA A 2 -7.68 19.52 -5.53
C ALA A 2 -7.12 18.37 -4.67
N ASN A 3 -6.47 18.68 -3.54
CA ASN A 3 -5.90 17.65 -2.65
C ASN A 3 -6.97 16.72 -2.05
N LEU A 4 -8.13 17.29 -1.69
CA LEU A 4 -9.26 16.49 -1.17
C LEU A 4 -9.84 15.61 -2.29
N ALA A 5 -10.00 16.14 -3.50
CA ALA A 5 -10.46 15.36 -4.65
C ALA A 5 -9.50 14.20 -4.98
N GLY A 6 -8.19 14.43 -4.88
CA GLY A 6 -7.17 13.39 -5.06
C GLY A 6 -7.25 12.31 -3.99
N LEU A 7 -7.42 12.69 -2.72
CA LEU A 7 -7.61 11.74 -1.62
C LEU A 7 -8.89 10.91 -1.79
N TYR A 8 -10.01 11.53 -2.17
CA TYR A 8 -11.25 10.80 -2.46
C TYR A 8 -11.11 9.82 -3.62
N ALA A 9 -10.44 10.21 -4.71
CA ALA A 9 -10.17 9.32 -5.83
C ALA A 9 -9.31 8.11 -5.41
N LEU A 10 -8.33 8.34 -4.52
CA LEU A 10 -7.48 7.28 -3.98
C LEU A 10 -8.27 6.31 -3.10
N VAL A 11 -9.13 6.81 -2.22
CA VAL A 11 -10.04 5.99 -1.39
C VAL A 11 -10.96 5.16 -2.26
N ALA A 12 -11.62 5.77 -3.25
CA ALA A 12 -12.50 5.05 -4.19
C ALA A 12 -11.74 3.96 -4.97
N THR A 13 -10.47 4.20 -5.32
CA THR A 13 -9.61 3.19 -5.95
C THR A 13 -9.30 2.03 -5.01
N CYS A 14 -9.08 2.30 -3.72
CA CYS A 14 -8.88 1.24 -2.72
C CYS A 14 -10.13 0.36 -2.59
N GLU A 15 -11.30 0.98 -2.48
CA GLU A 15 -12.59 0.28 -2.39
C GLU A 15 -12.85 -0.60 -3.62
N ALA A 16 -12.63 -0.08 -4.82
CA ALA A 16 -12.77 -0.83 -6.07
C ALA A 16 -11.84 -2.05 -6.18
N ASN A 17 -10.72 -2.05 -5.44
CA ASN A 17 -9.76 -3.16 -5.40
C ASN A 17 -9.93 -4.07 -4.16
N GLY A 18 -10.94 -3.80 -3.32
CA GLY A 18 -11.14 -4.50 -2.05
C GLY A 18 -9.93 -4.38 -1.13
N VAL A 19 -9.36 -3.18 -1.06
CA VAL A 19 -8.22 -2.81 -0.20
C VAL A 19 -8.75 -1.89 0.89
N ASN A 20 -8.34 -2.15 2.14
CA ASN A 20 -8.62 -1.22 3.22
C ASN A 20 -7.84 0.10 2.99
N PRO A 21 -8.52 1.25 2.81
CA PRO A 21 -7.85 2.50 2.47
C PRO A 21 -6.96 3.05 3.60
N GLU A 22 -7.29 2.76 4.86
CA GLU A 22 -6.50 3.18 6.03
C GLU A 22 -5.17 2.42 6.10
N GLU A 23 -5.21 1.09 5.99
CA GLU A 23 -4.00 0.25 5.97
C GLU A 23 -3.10 0.58 4.80
N TYR A 24 -3.69 0.77 3.62
CA TYR A 24 -2.97 1.16 2.42
C TYR A 24 -2.28 2.51 2.58
N LEU A 25 -3.00 3.52 3.07
CA LEU A 25 -2.46 4.87 3.19
C LEU A 25 -1.35 4.93 4.25
N ALA A 26 -1.54 4.27 5.40
CA ALA A 26 -0.53 4.20 6.45
C ALA A 26 0.78 3.60 5.91
N ASP A 27 0.70 2.48 5.19
CA ASP A 27 1.87 1.79 4.64
C ASP A 27 2.50 2.56 3.47
N MET A 28 1.68 3.12 2.58
CA MET A 28 2.14 3.90 1.42
C MET A 28 2.88 5.17 1.87
N LEU A 29 2.38 5.90 2.87
CA LEU A 29 3.03 7.11 3.38
C LEU A 29 4.41 6.84 3.99
N LEU A 30 4.62 5.65 4.58
CA LEU A 30 5.92 5.24 5.09
C LEU A 30 6.89 4.83 3.97
N ARG A 31 6.38 4.14 2.93
CA ARG A 31 7.21 3.62 1.83
C ARG A 31 7.54 4.66 0.76
N VAL A 32 6.62 5.59 0.47
CA VAL A 32 6.76 6.54 -0.65
C VAL A 32 8.02 7.39 -0.56
N GLN A 33 8.51 7.66 0.66
CA GLN A 33 9.69 8.49 0.91
C GLN A 33 11.00 7.84 0.41
N THR A 34 11.05 6.51 0.34
CA THR A 34 12.24 5.74 -0.06
C THR A 34 12.01 4.90 -1.31
N HIS A 35 10.78 4.89 -1.84
CA HIS A 35 10.42 4.09 -3.00
C HIS A 35 10.97 4.69 -4.30
N PRO A 36 11.63 3.90 -5.17
CA PRO A 36 12.12 4.41 -6.44
C PRO A 36 10.99 4.97 -7.30
N HIS A 37 11.16 6.20 -7.81
CA HIS A 37 10.19 6.88 -8.67
C HIS A 37 9.79 6.04 -9.89
N SER A 38 10.75 5.32 -10.49
CA SER A 38 10.52 4.42 -11.63
C SER A 38 9.62 3.22 -11.31
N ARG A 39 9.39 2.93 -10.02
CA ARG A 39 8.57 1.82 -9.54
C ARG A 39 7.34 2.29 -8.78
N ILE A 40 6.96 3.58 -8.87
CA ILE A 40 5.82 4.13 -8.10
C ILE A 40 4.50 3.36 -8.33
N GLY A 41 4.33 2.76 -9.51
CA GLY A 41 3.17 1.90 -9.82
C GLY A 41 3.00 0.71 -8.87
N GLU A 42 4.07 0.27 -8.20
CA GLU A 42 4.01 -0.80 -7.20
C GLU A 42 3.28 -0.39 -5.92
N LEU A 43 3.16 0.92 -5.67
CA LEU A 43 2.38 1.46 -4.58
C LEU A 43 0.90 1.62 -4.95
N LEU A 44 0.45 1.29 -6.16
CA LEU A 44 -0.99 1.33 -6.48
C LEU A 44 -1.75 0.27 -5.66
N PRO A 45 -3.03 0.49 -5.29
CA PRO A 45 -3.74 -0.39 -4.35
C PRO A 45 -3.74 -1.89 -4.71
N HIS A 46 -3.91 -2.22 -5.99
CA HIS A 46 -3.89 -3.63 -6.45
C HIS A 46 -2.50 -4.26 -6.39
N GLU A 47 -1.45 -3.54 -6.77
CA GLU A 47 -0.07 -4.02 -6.68
C GLU A 47 0.39 -4.16 -5.23
N TRP A 48 0.05 -3.17 -4.40
CA TRP A 48 0.29 -3.20 -2.96
C TRP A 48 -0.32 -4.46 -2.32
N LYS A 49 -1.59 -4.74 -2.61
CA LYS A 49 -2.30 -5.94 -2.12
C LYS A 49 -1.63 -7.23 -2.58
N ARG A 50 -1.30 -7.32 -3.88
CA ARG A 50 -0.60 -8.49 -4.44
C ARG A 50 0.76 -8.73 -3.78
N ARG A 51 1.53 -7.67 -3.52
CA ARG A 51 2.87 -7.77 -2.91
C ARG A 51 2.81 -8.16 -1.45
N ARG A 52 1.85 -7.62 -0.68
CA ARG A 52 1.62 -8.04 0.71
C ARG A 52 1.13 -9.48 0.84
N ALA A 53 0.41 -10.00 -0.14
CA ALA A 53 0.05 -11.42 -0.16
C ALA A 53 1.25 -12.33 -0.45
N ALA A 54 2.24 -11.82 -1.21
CA ALA A 54 3.47 -12.54 -1.53
C ALA A 54 4.54 -12.47 -0.42
N ASP A 55 4.44 -11.46 0.45
CA ASP A 55 5.30 -11.27 1.61
C ASP A 55 4.51 -11.59 2.89
N PRO A 56 4.40 -12.87 3.28
CA PRO A 56 3.64 -13.24 4.46
C PRO A 56 4.23 -12.53 5.69
N PRO A 57 3.39 -12.05 6.62
CA PRO A 57 3.90 -11.45 7.85
C PRO A 57 4.85 -12.44 8.52
N GLU A 58 6.06 -11.96 8.81
CA GLU A 58 7.11 -12.72 9.49
C GLU A 58 6.47 -13.45 10.69
N SER A 59 6.48 -14.79 10.63
CA SER A 59 5.83 -15.61 11.64
C SER A 59 6.48 -15.33 13.00
N PRO A 60 5.72 -14.94 14.05
CA PRO A 60 6.28 -14.51 15.34
C PRO A 60 6.99 -15.62 16.15
N LEU A 61 7.29 -16.77 15.54
CA LEU A 61 7.86 -17.96 16.19
C LEU A 61 9.11 -18.52 15.47
N GLN A 62 9.87 -17.70 14.75
CA GLN A 62 11.17 -18.13 14.22
C GLN A 62 12.31 -17.59 15.11
N PRO A 63 12.84 -18.37 16.07
CA PRO A 63 14.11 -18.00 16.70
C PRO A 63 15.24 -18.12 15.67
N SER A 64 16.02 -17.05 15.52
CA SER A 64 17.21 -17.01 14.67
C SER A 64 18.25 -18.05 15.12
N PRO A 65 18.97 -18.71 14.19
CA PRO A 65 20.19 -19.46 14.52
C PRO A 65 21.35 -18.54 14.93
#